data_AF-A0A7W0J8P1-F1
#
_entry.id   AF-A0A7W0J8P1-F1
#
_cell.length_a   1.000
_cell.length_b   1.000
_cell.length_c   1.000
_cell.angle_alpha   90.00
_cell.angle_beta   90.00
_cell.angle_gamma   90.00
#
_symmetry.space_group_name_H-M   'P 1'
#
loop_
_entity.id
_entity.type
_entity.pdbx_description
1 polymer ?
#
loop_
_entity_poly.entity_id
_entity_poly.type
_entity_poly.pdbx_seq_one_letter_code
_entity_poly.pdbx_strand_id
1 'polypeptide(L)'
;FAINSEKSTGSESSRRFQSLQNTPDRFLAWMVSTLSGSLMIAGEMGSGKTTLLNALSGFLPVSAPIAALETFRELEIQHPFLLRTVAPAELSPGTPGVTLDWVLNVIYTRMNPAAILVGEVVGNEALQFLKATCLGRKALTTIHGGTIEEALMRLEQLALAAAPELGLAAVRSMVAMGLDVVALMGRVNRSGRIQRTLQAIATIKGIDATGNYRLDYLYRAEGEQNTPVFELAYQQMEGMK
;
A
#
# COMPACT_ATOMS: atom_id res chain seq x y z
N PHE A 1 -14.17 6.11 -10.14
CA PHE A 1 -13.54 5.12 -11.03
C PHE A 1 -14.63 4.20 -11.56
N ALA A 2 -15.01 4.34 -12.83
CA ALA A 2 -15.78 3.35 -13.57
C ALA A 2 -14.91 2.95 -14.75
N ILE A 3 -14.59 1.67 -14.91
CA ILE A 3 -13.67 1.17 -15.93
C ILE A 3 -14.41 0.11 -16.74
N ASN A 4 -14.68 0.41 -18.02
CA ASN A 4 -15.04 -0.60 -19.02
C ASN A 4 -13.78 -1.40 -19.37
N SER A 5 -13.92 -2.72 -19.40
CA SER A 5 -12.85 -3.67 -19.68
C SER A 5 -12.68 -3.90 -21.18
N GLU A 6 -11.68 -3.28 -21.79
CA GLU A 6 -11.13 -3.72 -23.09
C GLU A 6 -9.60 -3.76 -23.05
N LYS A 7 -9.03 -4.63 -23.90
CA LYS A 7 -7.64 -5.10 -23.88
C LYS A 7 -6.63 -3.97 -24.14
N SER A 8 -5.76 -3.71 -23.16
CA SER A 8 -4.74 -2.67 -23.23
C SER A 8 -3.55 -3.02 -24.12
N THR A 9 -3.45 -2.32 -25.25
CA THR A 9 -2.23 -2.18 -26.06
C THR A 9 -1.39 -1.00 -25.54
N GLY A 10 -0.09 -0.96 -25.82
CA GLY A 10 0.83 0.09 -25.32
C GLY A 10 0.44 1.54 -25.64
N SER A 11 -0.44 1.77 -26.62
CA SER A 11 -1.02 3.10 -26.89
C SER A 11 -2.12 3.51 -25.88
N GLU A 12 -2.81 2.56 -25.26
CA GLU A 12 -3.83 2.84 -24.24
C GLU A 12 -3.23 3.23 -22.89
N SER A 13 -2.11 2.62 -22.48
CA SER A 13 -1.40 3.02 -21.26
C SER A 13 -0.96 4.48 -21.36
N SER A 14 -0.46 4.89 -22.53
CA SER A 14 -0.07 6.28 -22.81
C SER A 14 -1.27 7.25 -22.81
N ARG A 15 -2.44 6.83 -23.34
CA ARG A 15 -3.69 7.63 -23.26
C ARG A 15 -4.26 7.71 -21.84
N ARG A 16 -4.19 6.63 -21.04
CA ARG A 16 -4.54 6.63 -19.61
C ARG A 16 -3.66 7.59 -18.84
N PHE A 17 -2.35 7.58 -19.09
CA PHE A 17 -1.40 8.53 -18.49
C PHE A 17 -1.73 9.99 -18.80
N GLN A 18 -2.15 10.30 -20.03
CA GLN A 18 -2.54 11.65 -20.43
C GLN A 18 -3.87 12.12 -19.83
N SER A 19 -4.75 11.19 -19.44
CA SER A 19 -6.02 11.50 -18.76
C SER A 19 -5.87 11.81 -17.26
N LEU A 20 -4.73 11.48 -16.65
CA LEU A 20 -4.39 11.84 -15.27
C LEU A 20 -3.88 13.29 -15.26
N GLN A 21 -4.75 14.25 -14.95
CA GLN A 21 -4.47 15.68 -15.01
C GLN A 21 -3.48 16.15 -13.92
N ASN A 22 -2.15 16.05 -14.08
CA ASN A 22 -1.16 16.62 -13.12
C ASN A 22 -1.49 16.39 -11.61
N THR A 23 -2.21 15.31 -11.33
CA THR A 23 -2.81 15.02 -10.04
C THR A 23 -1.93 14.02 -9.30
N PRO A 24 -2.06 13.91 -7.96
CA PRO A 24 -1.25 13.00 -7.13
C PRO A 24 -1.23 11.54 -7.63
N ASP A 25 -2.30 11.09 -8.27
CA ASP A 25 -2.44 9.78 -8.92
C ASP A 25 -1.51 9.59 -10.14
N ARG A 26 -1.20 10.66 -10.89
CA ARG A 26 -0.27 10.62 -12.03
C ARG A 26 1.14 10.23 -11.56
N PHE A 27 1.57 10.76 -10.42
CA PHE A 27 2.86 10.41 -9.82
C PHE A 27 2.90 8.92 -9.44
N LEU A 28 1.87 8.41 -8.77
CA LEU A 28 1.79 7.00 -8.40
C LEU A 28 1.76 6.09 -9.64
N ALA A 29 0.96 6.44 -10.66
CA ALA A 29 0.92 5.69 -11.90
C ALA A 29 2.29 5.65 -12.58
N TRP A 30 3.00 6.79 -12.65
CA TRP A 30 4.33 6.88 -13.24
C TRP A 30 5.35 6.03 -12.48
N MET A 31 5.31 6.07 -11.15
CA MET A 31 6.19 5.25 -10.33
C MET A 31 6.00 3.76 -10.61
N VAL A 32 4.74 3.32 -10.68
CA VAL A 32 4.39 1.92 -10.93
C VAL A 32 4.74 1.50 -12.36
N SER A 33 4.55 2.36 -13.36
CA SER A 33 4.91 2.04 -14.75
C SER A 33 6.41 2.03 -15.02
N THR A 34 7.19 2.76 -14.22
CA THR A 34 8.65 2.79 -14.34
C THR A 34 9.34 1.83 -13.37
N LEU A 35 8.58 1.20 -12.47
CA LEU A 35 9.11 0.40 -11.36
C LEU A 35 10.22 1.16 -10.60
N SER A 36 10.03 2.46 -10.40
CA SER A 36 11.06 3.33 -9.81
C SER A 36 11.12 3.23 -8.28
N GLY A 37 10.05 2.79 -7.61
CA GLY A 37 10.01 2.64 -6.16
C GLY A 37 9.00 1.61 -5.66
N SER A 38 9.14 1.25 -4.38
CA SER A 38 8.19 0.46 -3.61
C SER A 38 7.12 1.36 -2.98
N LEU A 39 5.87 0.92 -3.01
CA LEU A 39 4.70 1.70 -2.61
C LEU A 39 3.89 0.96 -1.55
N MET A 40 3.62 1.63 -0.43
CA MET A 40 2.66 1.17 0.57
C MET A 40 1.42 2.06 0.53
N ILE A 41 0.25 1.46 0.37
CA ILE A 41 -1.05 2.16 0.39
C ILE A 41 -1.70 1.93 1.75
N ALA A 42 -1.71 2.96 2.57
CA ALA A 42 -2.32 2.99 3.89
C ALA A 42 -3.77 3.45 3.85
N GLY A 43 -4.53 3.13 4.89
CA GLY A 43 -5.89 3.65 5.09
C GLY A 43 -6.72 2.81 6.05
N GLU A 44 -7.85 3.35 6.49
CA GLU A 44 -8.85 2.60 7.27
C GLU A 44 -9.53 1.50 6.43
N MET A 45 -10.27 0.62 7.10
CA MET A 45 -11.15 -0.34 6.43
C MET A 45 -12.16 0.39 5.53
N GLY A 46 -12.30 -0.09 4.29
CA GLY A 46 -13.24 0.48 3.32
C GLY A 46 -12.81 1.84 2.73
N SER A 47 -11.60 2.34 3.00
CA SER A 47 -11.03 3.56 2.41
C SER A 47 -10.67 3.43 0.92
N GLY A 48 -10.58 2.19 0.41
CA GLY A 48 -10.29 1.92 -1.00
C GLY A 48 -8.83 1.58 -1.32
N LYS A 49 -8.03 1.12 -0.34
CA LYS A 49 -6.62 0.73 -0.53
C LYS A 49 -6.45 -0.30 -1.65
N THR A 50 -7.14 -1.43 -1.56
CA THR A 50 -7.08 -2.52 -2.56
C THR A 50 -7.60 -2.06 -3.92
N THR A 51 -8.62 -1.18 -3.94
CA THR A 51 -9.12 -0.58 -5.17
C THR A 51 -8.07 0.28 -5.87
N LEU A 52 -7.34 1.12 -5.12
CA LEU A 52 -6.24 1.90 -5.66
C LEU A 52 -5.09 0.99 -6.15
N LEU A 53 -4.74 -0.05 -5.38
CA LEU A 53 -3.73 -1.02 -5.79
C LEU A 53 -4.11 -1.72 -7.11
N ASN A 54 -5.36 -2.17 -7.24
CA ASN A 54 -5.89 -2.75 -8.48
C ASN A 54 -5.80 -1.77 -9.65
N ALA A 55 -6.21 -0.51 -9.45
CA ALA A 55 -6.11 0.51 -10.49
C ALA A 55 -4.66 0.78 -10.92
N LEU A 56 -3.73 0.86 -9.96
CA LEU A 56 -2.31 1.06 -10.21
C LEU A 56 -1.66 -0.15 -10.90
N SER A 57 -2.12 -1.37 -10.61
CA SER A 57 -1.57 -2.59 -11.24
C SER A 57 -1.70 -2.59 -12.77
N GLY A 58 -2.70 -1.89 -13.31
CA GLY A 58 -2.88 -1.73 -14.75
C GLY A 58 -1.83 -0.85 -15.44
N PHE A 59 -0.95 -0.20 -14.67
CA PHE A 59 0.18 0.58 -15.19
C PHE A 59 1.51 -0.19 -15.16
N LEU A 60 1.55 -1.41 -14.60
CA LEU A 60 2.76 -2.23 -14.58
C LEU A 60 3.27 -2.52 -16.02
N PRO A 61 4.60 -2.58 -16.23
CA PRO A 61 5.14 -2.83 -17.57
C PRO A 61 4.78 -4.23 -18.07
N VAL A 62 4.06 -4.31 -19.20
CA VAL A 62 3.56 -5.57 -19.78
C VAL A 62 4.65 -6.59 -20.14
N SER A 63 5.91 -6.18 -20.25
CA SER A 63 7.06 -7.03 -20.56
C SER A 63 7.75 -7.61 -19.33
N ALA A 64 7.33 -7.23 -18.12
CA ALA A 64 8.01 -7.56 -16.87
C ALA A 64 7.24 -8.65 -16.10
N PRO A 65 7.91 -9.71 -15.58
CA PRO A 65 7.23 -10.71 -14.77
C PRO A 65 6.78 -10.13 -13.42
N ILE A 66 5.53 -10.35 -13.05
CA ILE A 66 4.91 -9.82 -11.83
C ILE A 66 4.46 -10.97 -10.94
N ALA A 67 4.70 -10.86 -9.64
CA ALA A 67 4.14 -11.77 -8.64
C ALA A 67 3.04 -11.06 -7.83
N ALA A 68 1.88 -11.70 -7.66
CA ALA A 68 0.79 -11.23 -6.82
C ALA A 68 0.48 -12.27 -5.74
N LEU A 69 0.61 -11.87 -4.48
CA LEU A 69 0.48 -12.70 -3.30
C LEU A 69 -0.62 -12.14 -2.41
N GLU A 70 -1.56 -13.00 -2.01
CA GLU A 70 -2.71 -12.58 -1.22
C GLU A 70 -3.09 -13.62 -0.17
N THR A 71 -3.68 -13.19 0.94
CA THR A 71 -4.32 -14.08 1.92
C THR A 71 -5.70 -14.52 1.47
N PHE A 72 -6.44 -13.60 0.84
CA PHE A 72 -7.72 -13.80 0.19
C PHE A 72 -7.71 -13.12 -1.17
N ARG A 73 -8.41 -13.69 -2.14
CA ARG A 73 -8.38 -13.21 -3.53
C ARG A 73 -9.22 -11.93 -3.67
N GLU A 74 -8.56 -10.78 -3.78
CA GLU A 74 -9.17 -9.46 -4.03
C GLU A 74 -8.55 -8.72 -5.22
N LEU A 75 -7.32 -9.06 -5.61
CA LEU A 75 -6.57 -8.38 -6.67
C LEU A 75 -7.00 -8.86 -8.07
N GLU A 76 -7.52 -7.95 -8.88
CA GLU A 76 -7.97 -8.19 -10.25
C GLU A 76 -6.92 -7.75 -11.29
N ILE A 77 -5.71 -8.29 -11.16
CA ILE A 77 -4.59 -7.96 -12.05
C ILE A 77 -4.73 -8.69 -13.39
N GLN A 78 -4.78 -7.92 -14.48
CA GLN A 78 -4.72 -8.42 -15.85
C GLN A 78 -3.33 -8.15 -16.43
N HIS A 79 -2.43 -9.12 -16.32
CA HIS A 79 -1.04 -8.98 -16.78
C HIS A 79 -0.57 -10.28 -17.47
N PRO A 80 0.11 -10.22 -18.63
CA PRO A 80 0.47 -11.41 -19.41
C PRO A 80 1.44 -12.35 -18.68
N PHE A 81 2.34 -11.80 -17.87
CA PHE A 81 3.33 -12.54 -17.09
C PHE A 81 3.04 -12.48 -15.59
N LEU A 82 1.82 -12.87 -15.19
CA LEU A 82 1.40 -12.86 -13.79
C LEU A 82 1.58 -14.23 -13.15
N LEU A 83 2.43 -14.29 -12.12
CA LEU A 83 2.41 -15.36 -11.14
C LEU A 83 1.48 -14.97 -10.00
N ARG A 84 0.47 -15.79 -9.72
CA ARG A 84 -0.47 -15.56 -8.63
C ARG A 84 -0.34 -16.62 -7.57
N THR A 85 -0.37 -16.22 -6.31
CA THR A 85 -0.42 -17.13 -5.17
C THR A 85 -1.40 -16.62 -4.12
N VAL A 86 -2.19 -17.55 -3.58
CA VAL A 86 -3.04 -17.31 -2.42
C VAL A 86 -2.61 -18.29 -1.34
N ALA A 87 -2.25 -17.78 -0.17
CA ALA A 87 -1.83 -18.58 0.96
C ALA A 87 -2.22 -17.87 2.27
N PRO A 88 -2.59 -18.59 3.34
CA PRO A 88 -2.97 -17.94 4.58
C PRO A 88 -1.78 -17.20 5.20
N ALA A 89 -2.06 -16.14 5.95
CA ALA A 89 -1.01 -15.45 6.73
C ALA A 89 -0.42 -16.39 7.81
N GLU A 90 -1.27 -17.22 8.41
CA GLU A 90 -0.90 -18.13 9.50
C GLU A 90 -1.62 -19.48 9.34
N LEU A 91 -1.03 -20.52 9.92
CA LEU A 91 -1.60 -21.86 9.98
C LEU A 91 -1.77 -22.26 11.44
N SER A 92 -2.90 -22.92 11.76
CA SER A 92 -3.10 -23.48 13.10
C SER A 92 -2.02 -24.52 13.42
N PRO A 93 -1.55 -24.63 14.69
CA PRO A 93 -0.52 -25.59 15.06
C PRO A 93 -0.84 -27.02 14.59
N GLY A 94 0.14 -27.68 13.98
CA GLY A 94 -0.02 -29.03 13.43
C GLY A 94 -0.71 -29.11 12.06
N THR A 95 -1.14 -27.99 11.48
CA THR A 95 -1.72 -27.95 10.13
C THR A 95 -0.60 -27.97 9.09
N PRO A 96 -0.53 -28.97 8.19
CA PRO A 96 0.44 -28.96 7.10
C PRO A 96 0.06 -27.87 6.09
N GLY A 97 1.05 -27.12 5.60
CA GLY A 97 0.83 -26.10 4.59
C GLY A 97 1.99 -25.13 4.47
N VAL A 98 1.80 -24.11 3.65
CA VAL A 98 2.71 -22.97 3.51
C VAL A 98 1.94 -21.69 3.79
N THR A 99 2.60 -20.78 4.49
CA THR A 99 2.11 -19.45 4.81
C THR A 99 2.58 -18.44 3.76
N LEU A 100 1.90 -17.29 3.70
CA LEU A 100 2.19 -16.24 2.73
C LEU A 100 3.63 -15.70 2.85
N ASP A 101 4.19 -15.64 4.06
CA ASP A 101 5.57 -15.22 4.30
C ASP A 101 6.59 -16.20 3.70
N TRP A 102 6.34 -17.51 3.82
CA TRP A 102 7.17 -18.52 3.19
C TRP A 102 7.12 -18.41 1.67
N VAL A 103 5.92 -18.24 1.11
CA VAL A 103 5.74 -18.04 -0.34
C VAL A 103 6.49 -16.78 -0.78
N LEU A 104 6.31 -15.65 -0.08
CA LEU A 104 6.98 -14.40 -0.40
C LEU A 104 8.50 -14.56 -0.38
N ASN A 105 9.04 -15.27 0.62
CA ASN A 105 10.46 -15.62 0.69
C ASN A 105 10.96 -16.32 -0.57
N VAL A 106 10.27 -17.37 -1.01
CA VAL A 106 10.63 -18.11 -2.23
C VAL A 106 10.54 -17.22 -3.47
N ILE A 107 9.49 -16.40 -3.57
CA ILE A 107 9.26 -15.52 -4.72
C ILE A 107 10.42 -14.54 -4.91
N TYR A 108 10.79 -13.77 -3.89
CA TYR A 108 11.82 -12.74 -4.06
C TYR A 108 13.24 -13.30 -4.14
N THR A 109 13.50 -14.48 -3.55
CA THR A 109 14.83 -15.10 -3.56
C THR A 109 15.09 -16.00 -4.77
N ARG A 110 14.06 -16.65 -5.32
CA ARG A 110 14.24 -17.67 -6.36
C ARG A 110 13.60 -17.31 -7.70
N MET A 111 12.50 -16.56 -7.70
CA MET A 111 11.75 -16.29 -8.94
C MET A 111 12.09 -14.95 -9.58
N ASN A 112 12.72 -14.04 -8.83
CA ASN A 112 13.24 -12.77 -9.35
C ASN A 112 12.21 -11.96 -10.18
N PRO A 113 10.96 -11.79 -9.69
CA PRO A 113 9.99 -10.97 -10.41
C PRO A 113 10.45 -9.50 -10.45
N ALA A 114 10.02 -8.78 -11.47
CA ALA A 114 10.29 -7.35 -11.59
C ALA A 114 9.54 -6.53 -10.55
N ALA A 115 8.32 -6.96 -10.18
CA ALA A 115 7.58 -6.41 -9.07
C ALA A 115 6.79 -7.46 -8.29
N ILE A 116 6.58 -7.21 -7.01
CA ILE A 116 5.82 -8.05 -6.10
C ILE A 116 4.65 -7.24 -5.54
N LEU A 117 3.43 -7.72 -5.73
CA LEU A 117 2.23 -7.16 -5.13
C LEU A 117 1.81 -8.07 -3.98
N VAL A 118 1.75 -7.52 -2.77
CA VAL A 118 1.19 -8.20 -1.60
C VAL A 118 -0.13 -7.52 -1.28
N GLY A 119 -1.26 -8.21 -1.45
CA GLY A 119 -2.60 -7.61 -1.37
C GLY A 119 -2.80 -6.77 -0.11
N GLU A 120 -2.50 -7.37 1.05
CA GLU A 120 -2.42 -6.66 2.32
C GLU A 120 -1.39 -7.34 3.21
N VAL A 121 -0.60 -6.56 3.94
CA VAL A 121 0.27 -7.07 5.00
C VAL A 121 -0.47 -7.01 6.34
N VAL A 122 -0.70 -8.17 6.93
CA VAL A 122 -1.45 -8.38 8.18
C VAL A 122 -0.70 -9.23 9.19
N GLY A 123 0.34 -9.95 8.79
CA GLY A 123 1.10 -10.88 9.63
C GLY A 123 2.59 -10.97 9.27
N ASN A 124 3.16 -12.16 9.38
CA ASN A 124 4.60 -12.42 9.27
C ASN A 124 5.20 -12.04 7.90
N GLU A 125 4.38 -11.97 6.87
CA GLU A 125 4.79 -11.53 5.53
C GLU A 125 5.30 -10.08 5.52
N ALA A 126 4.98 -9.25 6.52
CA ALA A 126 5.51 -7.91 6.68
C ALA A 126 7.05 -7.88 6.71
N LEU A 127 7.68 -8.80 7.46
CA LEU A 127 9.13 -8.90 7.51
C LEU A 127 9.71 -9.32 6.16
N GLN A 128 9.06 -10.26 5.47
CA GLN A 128 9.51 -10.74 4.16
C GLN A 128 9.33 -9.66 3.08
N PHE A 129 8.29 -8.83 3.18
CA PHE A 129 8.11 -7.64 2.36
C PHE A 129 9.26 -6.65 2.56
N LEU A 130 9.63 -6.35 3.81
CA LEU A 130 10.77 -5.48 4.10
C LEU A 130 12.10 -6.07 3.61
N LYS A 131 12.32 -7.38 3.78
CA LYS A 131 13.52 -8.05 3.24
C LYS A 131 13.59 -7.98 1.73
N ALA A 132 12.48 -8.23 1.04
CA ALA A 132 12.40 -8.14 -0.42
C ALA A 132 12.76 -6.72 -0.90
N THR A 133 12.18 -5.70 -0.28
CA THR A 133 12.42 -4.31 -0.66
C THR A 133 13.84 -3.84 -0.36
N CYS A 134 14.43 -4.26 0.77
CA CYS A 134 15.84 -4.00 1.07
C CYS A 134 16.81 -4.65 0.06
N LEU A 135 16.42 -5.74 -0.59
CA LEU A 135 17.17 -6.37 -1.69
C LEU A 135 16.95 -5.66 -3.04
N GLY A 136 16.30 -4.50 -3.05
CA GLY A 136 16.03 -3.70 -4.25
C GLY A 136 14.84 -4.18 -5.08
N ARG A 137 14.03 -5.12 -4.57
CA ARG A 137 12.79 -5.54 -5.25
C ARG A 137 11.75 -4.45 -5.14
N LYS A 138 11.08 -4.17 -6.26
CA LYS A 138 9.96 -3.23 -6.28
C LYS A 138 8.73 -3.94 -5.77
N ALA A 139 8.17 -3.44 -4.69
CA ALA A 139 7.03 -4.08 -4.04
C ALA A 139 5.92 -3.08 -3.79
N LEU A 140 4.68 -3.52 -3.99
CA LEU A 140 3.49 -2.74 -3.70
C LEU A 140 2.65 -3.51 -2.68
N THR A 141 2.12 -2.82 -1.69
CA THR A 141 1.22 -3.45 -0.72
C THR A 141 0.18 -2.49 -0.18
N THR A 142 -0.81 -3.03 0.52
CA THR A 142 -1.71 -2.25 1.36
C THR A 142 -1.50 -2.59 2.83
N ILE A 143 -1.79 -1.62 3.70
CA ILE A 143 -1.75 -1.82 5.15
C ILE A 143 -2.82 -0.95 5.82
N HIS A 144 -3.31 -1.37 6.98
CA HIS A 144 -4.19 -0.54 7.79
C HIS A 144 -3.41 0.57 8.53
N GLY A 145 -3.95 1.78 8.50
CA GLY A 145 -3.45 2.94 9.26
C GLY A 145 -4.26 4.19 8.94
N GLY A 146 -4.64 4.97 9.94
CA GLY A 146 -5.37 6.23 9.77
C GLY A 146 -4.47 7.39 9.36
N THR A 147 -3.18 7.28 9.67
CA THR A 147 -2.12 8.20 9.23
C THR A 147 -0.96 7.44 8.59
N ILE A 148 -0.03 8.16 7.94
CA ILE A 148 1.19 7.55 7.38
C ILE A 148 2.06 6.99 8.51
N GLU A 149 2.17 7.74 9.61
CA GLU A 149 2.94 7.38 10.80
C GLU A 149 2.37 6.13 11.48
N GLU A 150 1.04 6.04 11.64
CA GLU A 150 0.38 4.84 12.16
C GLU A 150 0.61 3.62 11.27
N ALA A 151 0.55 3.80 9.94
CA ALA A 151 0.80 2.71 9.00
C ALA A 151 2.25 2.21 9.09
N LEU A 152 3.22 3.11 9.21
CA LEU A 152 4.63 2.76 9.42
C LEU A 152 4.82 2.03 10.76
N MET A 153 4.23 2.54 11.84
CA MET A 153 4.26 1.88 13.14
C MET A 153 3.62 0.49 13.11
N ARG A 154 2.53 0.31 12.35
CA ARG A 154 1.91 -1.01 12.17
C ARG A 154 2.81 -1.97 11.42
N LEU A 155 3.48 -1.50 10.37
CA LEU A 155 4.47 -2.30 9.63
C LEU A 155 5.64 -2.73 10.54
N GLU A 156 6.12 -1.81 11.40
CA GLU A 156 7.14 -2.11 12.41
C GLU A 156 6.69 -3.21 13.36
N GLN A 157 5.47 -3.09 13.91
CA GLN A 157 4.90 -4.06 14.84
C GLN A 157 4.78 -5.46 14.21
N LEU A 158 4.29 -5.54 12.98
CA LEU A 158 4.17 -6.82 12.27
C LEU A 158 5.54 -7.44 11.99
N ALA A 159 6.51 -6.64 11.55
CA ALA A 159 7.87 -7.13 11.29
C ALA A 159 8.57 -7.58 12.58
N LEU A 160 8.39 -6.86 13.70
CA LEU A 160 8.92 -7.24 15.01
C LEU A 160 8.23 -8.48 15.58
N ALA A 161 6.93 -8.66 15.36
CA ALA A 161 6.25 -9.88 15.78
C ALA A 161 6.82 -11.12 15.08
N ALA A 162 7.20 -10.98 13.81
CA ALA A 162 7.81 -12.06 13.02
C ALA A 162 9.29 -12.35 13.38
N ALA A 163 10.01 -11.35 13.89
CA ALA A 163 11.42 -11.47 14.30
C ALA A 163 11.74 -10.51 15.48
N PRO A 164 11.34 -10.88 16.72
CA PRO A 164 11.50 -10.02 17.90
C PRO A 164 12.96 -9.66 18.22
N GLU A 165 13.90 -10.48 17.77
CA GLU A 165 15.34 -10.33 18.01
C GLU A 165 16.00 -9.19 17.21
N LEU A 166 15.37 -8.71 16.12
CA LEU A 166 15.93 -7.62 15.29
C LEU A 166 16.00 -6.28 16.04
N GLY A 167 15.04 -6.06 16.96
CA GLY A 167 14.88 -4.78 17.64
C GLY A 167 14.33 -3.66 16.74
N LEU A 168 13.69 -2.67 17.36
CA LEU A 168 12.96 -1.62 16.64
C LEU A 168 13.86 -0.78 15.71
N ALA A 169 15.09 -0.47 16.14
CA ALA A 169 16.01 0.35 15.35
C ALA A 169 16.41 -0.32 14.02
N ALA A 170 16.60 -1.64 14.01
CA ALA A 170 16.91 -2.38 12.80
C ALA A 170 15.69 -2.42 11.87
N VAL A 171 14.50 -2.68 12.39
CA VAL A 171 13.26 -2.69 11.61
C VAL A 171 12.99 -1.32 10.99
N ARG A 172 13.15 -0.23 11.74
CA ARG A 172 13.04 1.14 11.20
C ARG A 172 14.02 1.39 10.08
N SER A 173 15.27 0.92 10.24
CA SER A 173 16.29 1.04 9.20
C SER A 173 15.89 0.28 7.94
N MET A 174 15.33 -0.93 8.08
CA MET A 174 14.80 -1.70 6.95
C MET A 174 13.65 -0.99 6.24
N VAL A 175 12.69 -0.41 7.00
CA VAL A 175 11.59 0.38 6.43
C VAL A 175 12.14 1.57 5.64
N ALA A 176 13.04 2.33 6.25
CA ALA A 176 13.64 3.52 5.65
C ALA A 176 14.52 3.24 4.43
N MET A 177 15.07 2.03 4.32
CA MET A 177 15.86 1.57 3.17
C MET A 177 15.01 0.95 2.07
N GLY A 178 13.97 0.20 2.42
CA GLY A 178 13.19 -0.60 1.47
C GLY A 178 11.95 0.10 0.92
N LEU A 179 11.30 0.97 1.71
CA LEU A 179 10.05 1.60 1.33
C LEU A 179 10.30 3.02 0.81
N ASP A 180 9.89 3.29 -0.43
CA ASP A 180 10.13 4.60 -1.07
C ASP A 180 8.97 5.57 -0.80
N VAL A 181 7.73 5.10 -0.96
CA VAL A 181 6.52 5.94 -0.88
C VAL A 181 5.41 5.31 -0.07
N VAL A 182 4.73 6.16 0.70
CA VAL A 182 3.48 5.85 1.38
C VAL A 182 2.37 6.74 0.82
N ALA A 183 1.30 6.13 0.34
CA ALA A 183 0.07 6.79 -0.08
C ALA A 183 -1.02 6.54 0.98
N LEU A 184 -1.73 7.57 1.41
CA LEU A 184 -2.80 7.45 2.40
C LEU A 184 -4.16 7.62 1.73
N MET A 185 -5.01 6.61 1.84
CA MET A 185 -6.42 6.64 1.42
C MET A 185 -7.32 6.99 2.60
N GLY A 186 -8.32 7.82 2.35
CA GLY A 186 -9.31 8.21 3.34
C GLY A 186 -10.73 8.24 2.77
N ARG A 187 -11.69 8.48 3.67
CA ARG A 187 -13.09 8.67 3.34
C ARG A 187 -13.48 10.10 3.70
N VAL A 188 -14.13 10.78 2.76
CA VAL A 188 -14.63 12.13 2.94
C VAL A 188 -16.13 12.11 2.65
N ASN A 189 -16.93 12.62 3.58
CA ASN A 189 -18.36 12.77 3.36
C ASN A 189 -18.61 14.12 2.70
N ARG A 190 -18.99 14.10 1.41
CA ARG A 190 -19.40 15.31 0.68
C ARG A 190 -20.88 15.21 0.35
N SER A 191 -21.66 16.10 0.95
CA SER A 191 -23.11 16.23 0.71
C SER A 191 -23.88 14.91 0.89
N GLY A 192 -23.55 14.15 1.95
CA GLY A 192 -24.20 12.88 2.27
C GLY A 192 -23.68 11.68 1.46
N ARG A 193 -22.68 11.88 0.60
CA ARG A 193 -22.02 10.80 -0.15
C ARG A 193 -20.60 10.59 0.35
N ILE A 194 -20.31 9.35 0.75
CA ILE A 194 -18.96 8.93 1.13
C ILE A 194 -18.11 8.78 -0.13
N GLN A 195 -17.15 9.67 -0.30
CA GLN A 195 -16.12 9.60 -1.33
C GLN A 195 -14.85 9.00 -0.76
N ARG A 196 -14.17 8.18 -1.55
CA ARG A 196 -12.85 7.63 -1.24
C ARG A 196 -11.82 8.45 -1.98
N THR A 197 -10.89 9.05 -1.25
CA THR A 197 -9.96 10.02 -1.81
C THR A 197 -8.56 9.78 -1.28
N LEU A 198 -7.57 10.10 -2.12
CA LEU A 198 -6.19 10.13 -1.69
C LEU A 198 -5.99 11.36 -0.78
N GLN A 199 -5.51 11.10 0.43
CA GLN A 199 -5.34 12.09 1.49
C GLN A 199 -3.90 12.61 1.58
N ALA A 200 -2.91 11.74 1.32
CA ALA A 200 -1.52 12.15 1.35
C ALA A 200 -0.66 11.23 0.48
N ILE A 201 0.47 11.76 0.01
CA ILE A 201 1.59 11.00 -0.53
C ILE A 201 2.85 11.53 0.15
N ALA A 202 3.61 10.65 0.79
CA ALA A 202 4.91 10.98 1.36
C ALA A 202 5.99 10.03 0.85
N THR A 203 7.20 10.56 0.67
CA THR A 203 8.41 9.77 0.46
C THR A 203 9.17 9.62 1.77
N ILE A 204 9.84 8.49 1.96
CA ILE A 204 10.69 8.24 3.14
C ILE A 204 12.14 8.64 2.80
N LYS A 205 12.72 9.55 3.59
CA LYS A 205 14.07 10.13 3.37
C LYS A 205 15.09 9.65 4.40
N GLY A 206 14.87 8.46 4.97
CA GLY A 206 15.68 7.93 6.06
C GLY A 206 15.07 8.22 7.44
N ILE A 207 15.94 8.16 8.44
CA ILE A 207 15.61 8.35 9.86
C ILE A 207 16.42 9.55 10.38
N ASP A 208 15.85 10.33 11.29
CA ASP A 208 16.55 11.42 11.97
C ASP A 208 17.37 10.95 13.18
N ALA A 209 18.06 11.89 13.83
CA ALA A 209 18.90 11.59 15.00
C ALA A 209 18.10 11.09 16.22
N THR A 210 16.78 11.27 16.24
CA THR A 210 15.88 10.82 17.32
C THR A 210 15.26 9.45 17.03
N GLY A 211 15.53 8.88 15.85
CA GLY A 211 14.98 7.58 15.45
C GLY A 211 13.62 7.67 14.77
N ASN A 212 13.15 8.86 14.39
CA ASN A 212 11.89 9.06 13.68
C ASN A 212 12.09 9.10 12.15
N TYR A 213 11.10 8.67 11.38
CA TYR A 213 11.16 8.77 9.92
C TYR A 213 11.18 10.22 9.46
N ARG A 214 12.07 10.55 8.55
CA ARG A 214 12.02 11.81 7.81
C ARG A 214 11.10 11.63 6.62
N LEU A 215 9.91 12.20 6.70
CA LEU A 215 8.89 12.13 5.66
C LEU A 215 8.86 13.44 4.87
N ASP A 216 8.91 13.32 3.55
CA ASP A 216 8.75 14.45 2.62
C ASP A 216 7.41 14.28 1.89
N TYR A 217 6.45 15.15 2.20
CA TYR A 217 5.09 15.08 1.69
C TYR A 217 4.99 15.75 0.33
N LEU A 218 4.84 14.93 -0.70
CA LEU A 218 4.61 15.38 -2.08
C LEU A 218 3.18 15.90 -2.28
N TYR A 219 2.25 15.37 -1.49
CA TYR A 219 0.86 15.78 -1.50
C TYR A 219 0.26 15.60 -0.12
N ARG A 220 -0.55 16.57 0.29
CA ARG A 220 -1.54 16.44 1.35
C ARG A 220 -2.81 17.07 0.81
N ALA A 221 -3.92 16.37 0.92
CA ALA A 221 -5.21 17.00 0.79
C ALA A 221 -5.26 18.07 1.90
N GLU A 222 -5.23 19.35 1.53
CA GLU A 222 -5.57 20.40 2.48
C GLU A 222 -6.93 20.03 3.04
N GLY A 223 -7.02 20.05 4.37
CA GLY A 223 -8.24 19.72 5.06
C GLY A 223 -9.38 20.47 4.39
N GLU A 224 -10.43 19.77 3.99
CA GLU A 224 -11.73 20.40 4.00
C GLU A 224 -11.97 20.80 5.46
N GLN A 225 -11.55 22.02 5.81
CA GLN A 225 -11.89 22.58 7.09
C GLN A 225 -13.42 22.65 7.20
N ASN A 226 -13.88 22.32 8.40
CA ASN A 226 -15.22 22.50 8.93
C ASN A 226 -16.33 21.60 8.35
N THR A 227 -16.41 20.39 8.90
CA THR A 227 -17.63 20.15 9.67
C THR A 227 -17.29 20.45 11.12
N PRO A 228 -17.89 21.45 11.79
CA PRO A 228 -17.79 21.57 13.23
C PRO A 228 -18.62 20.43 13.83
N VAL A 229 -18.06 19.21 13.82
CA VAL A 229 -18.66 18.04 14.47
C VAL A 229 -18.83 18.31 15.97
N PHE A 230 -18.00 19.20 16.53
CA PHE A 230 -18.12 19.66 17.91
C PHE A 230 -19.33 20.60 18.16
N GLU A 231 -19.75 21.46 17.22
CA GLU A 231 -20.94 22.31 17.42
C GLU A 231 -22.25 21.49 17.36
N LEU A 232 -22.33 20.52 16.45
CA LEU A 232 -23.48 19.61 16.37
C LEU A 232 -23.55 18.64 17.56
N ALA A 233 -22.41 18.20 18.08
CA ALA A 233 -22.35 17.38 19.29
C ALA A 233 -22.73 18.17 20.56
N TYR A 234 -22.36 19.46 20.65
CA TYR A 234 -22.75 20.33 21.77
C TYR A 234 -24.26 20.62 21.77
N GLN A 235 -24.85 20.93 20.62
CA GLN A 235 -26.28 21.24 20.51
C GLN A 235 -27.19 20.03 20.80
N GLN A 236 -26.73 18.80 20.50
CA GLN A 236 -27.46 17.58 20.84
C GLN A 236 -27.38 17.23 22.34
N MET A 237 -26.30 17.62 23.03
CA MET A 237 -26.16 17.42 24.48
C MET A 237 -26.83 18.51 25.31
N GLU A 238 -26.95 19.75 24.82
CA GLU A 238 -27.69 20.82 25.51
C GLU A 238 -29.22 20.67 25.38
N GLY A 239 -29.73 20.02 24.33
CA GLY A 239 -31.16 19.73 24.15
C GLY A 239 -31.71 18.54 24.97
N MET A 240 -30.87 17.91 25.81
CA MET A 240 -31.24 16.80 26.70
C MET A 240 -31.31 17.21 28.19
N LYS A 241 -31.31 18.51 28.49
CA LYS A 241 -31.68 19.07 29.80
C LYS A 241 -33.03 19.76 29.73
#